data_AF-A0A7K0VLF6-F1
#
_entry.id   AF-A0A7K0VLF6-F1
#
_cell.length_a   1.000
_cell.length_b   1.000
_cell.length_c   1.000
_cell.angle_alpha   90.00
_cell.angle_beta   90.00
_cell.angle_gamma   90.00
#
_symmetry.space_group_name_H-M   'P 1'
#
loop_
_entity.id
_entity.type
_entity.pdbx_description
1 polymer ?
#
loop_
_entity_poly.entity_id
_entity_poly.type
_entity_poly.pdbx_seq_one_letter_code
_entity_poly.pdbx_strand_id
1 'polypeptide(L)'
;MAGDLVYAFRVMRLPLLDAGGSAIGRIEDIVIVPSRAGTAPRVVGYVATSQRRRIFVNASRFSTIDGEGARLRSWDVDLHPFKPKPGELLVGKDVLDKKIGDETVSDIAMRSTTDGRTTYWELAKVRLSRRSALRRRPSVRLVDWTEVPTLFGTGAPMAAEAASMRDMHPSDVAIIVRTLPMGQRKQLAEAMDDDRLADLLEELPEAEQLRIIEGLDLDRLVSVLDEMEYDDLA
;
A
#
# COMPACT_ATOMS: atom_id res chain seq x y z
N MET A 1 -18.59 4.82 14.26
CA MET A 1 -19.25 5.49 13.12
C MET A 1 -18.79 4.79 11.86
N ALA A 2 -19.70 4.31 11.02
CA ALA A 2 -19.31 3.77 9.72
C ALA A 2 -18.76 4.93 8.89
N GLY A 3 -17.45 4.94 8.64
CA GLY A 3 -16.86 5.91 7.72
C GLY A 3 -17.48 5.76 6.34
N ASP A 4 -17.67 6.87 5.64
CA ASP A 4 -18.22 6.85 4.29
C ASP A 4 -17.38 5.96 3.37
N LEU A 5 -18.07 5.10 2.61
CA LEU A 5 -17.41 4.25 1.61
C LEU A 5 -17.02 5.08 0.39
N VAL A 6 -15.74 5.03 0.05
CA VAL A 6 -15.19 5.68 -1.14
C VAL A 6 -14.79 4.61 -2.15
N TYR A 7 -15.27 4.74 -3.37
CA TYR A 7 -15.05 3.74 -4.42
C TYR A 7 -13.77 4.01 -5.22
N ALA A 8 -12.94 2.99 -5.40
CA ALA A 8 -11.68 3.06 -6.12
C ALA A 8 -11.86 3.60 -7.53
N PHE A 9 -12.89 3.16 -8.26
CA PHE A 9 -13.18 3.63 -9.62
C PHE A 9 -13.48 5.13 -9.70
N ARG A 10 -13.98 5.73 -8.61
CA ARG A 10 -14.22 7.18 -8.52
C ARG A 10 -12.94 7.93 -8.19
N VAL A 11 -12.11 7.38 -7.30
CA VAL A 11 -10.84 7.99 -6.87
C VAL A 11 -9.83 7.97 -8.01
N MET A 12 -9.68 6.80 -8.66
CA MET A 12 -9.02 6.73 -9.96
C MET A 12 -9.78 7.65 -10.90
N ARG A 13 -9.07 8.51 -11.63
CA ARG A 13 -9.58 9.61 -12.49
C ARG A 13 -9.76 10.97 -11.79
N LEU A 14 -9.65 11.08 -10.46
CA LEU A 14 -9.63 12.39 -9.83
C LEU A 14 -8.39 13.18 -10.25
N PRO A 15 -8.49 14.51 -10.42
CA PRO A 15 -7.30 15.34 -10.58
C PRO A 15 -6.45 15.25 -9.31
N LEU A 16 -5.13 15.18 -9.50
CA LEU A 16 -4.16 15.38 -8.42
C LEU A 16 -3.95 16.89 -8.28
N LEU A 17 -4.22 17.43 -7.10
CA LEU A 17 -4.14 18.85 -6.80
C LEU A 17 -2.96 19.14 -5.87
N ASP A 18 -2.24 20.23 -6.12
CA ASP A 18 -1.28 20.76 -5.15
C ASP A 18 -1.98 21.31 -3.89
N ALA A 19 -1.20 21.76 -2.91
CA ALA A 19 -1.74 22.35 -1.69
C ALA A 19 -2.57 23.64 -1.94
N GLY A 20 -2.33 24.35 -3.05
CA GLY A 20 -3.10 25.52 -3.47
C GLY A 20 -4.39 25.17 -4.24
N GLY A 21 -4.61 23.90 -4.57
CA GLY A 21 -5.76 23.42 -5.33
C GLY A 21 -5.59 23.44 -6.85
N SER A 22 -4.40 23.75 -7.37
CA SER A 22 -4.15 23.67 -8.82
C SER A 22 -3.90 22.24 -9.26
N ALA A 23 -4.44 21.86 -10.42
CA ALA A 23 -4.26 20.53 -10.96
C ALA A 23 -2.83 20.33 -11.48
N ILE A 24 -2.09 19.40 -10.87
CA ILE A 24 -0.72 19.03 -11.24
C ILE A 24 -0.65 17.66 -11.91
N GLY A 25 -1.75 16.92 -11.93
CA GLY A 25 -1.80 15.58 -12.49
C GLY A 25 -3.17 14.92 -12.38
N ARG A 26 -3.20 13.59 -12.44
CA ARG A 26 -4.41 12.78 -12.27
C ARG A 26 -4.08 11.47 -11.58
N ILE A 27 -4.93 11.02 -10.66
CA ILE A 27 -4.84 9.69 -10.05
C ILE A 27 -5.18 8.64 -11.12
N GLU A 28 -4.26 7.71 -11.33
CA GLU A 28 -4.36 6.64 -12.31
C GLU A 28 -4.71 5.30 -11.65
N ASP A 29 -4.08 5.01 -10.50
CA ASP A 29 -4.25 3.75 -9.79
C ASP A 29 -4.09 3.93 -8.27
N ILE A 30 -4.42 2.90 -7.50
CA ILE A 30 -4.33 2.85 -6.05
C ILE A 30 -3.42 1.69 -5.66
N VAL A 31 -2.42 1.98 -4.84
CA VAL A 31 -1.48 0.99 -4.33
C VAL A 31 -2.01 0.46 -3.01
N ILE A 32 -2.24 -0.85 -2.96
CA ILE A 32 -2.65 -1.55 -1.75
C ILE A 32 -1.61 -2.57 -1.35
N VAL A 33 -1.58 -2.83 -0.06
CA VAL A 33 -0.78 -3.89 0.51
C VAL A 33 -1.71 -4.88 1.22
N PRO A 34 -1.70 -6.15 0.83
CA PRO A 34 -2.41 -7.18 1.59
C PRO A 34 -1.87 -7.26 3.01
N SER A 35 -2.76 -7.44 3.98
CA SER A 35 -2.37 -7.63 5.37
C SER A 35 -2.50 -9.10 5.78
N ARG A 36 -2.07 -9.41 7.01
CA ARG A 36 -2.23 -10.73 7.63
C ARG A 36 -3.69 -11.21 7.55
N ALA A 37 -3.89 -12.53 7.60
CA ALA A 37 -5.22 -13.13 7.56
C ALA A 37 -6.16 -12.49 8.60
N GLY A 38 -7.31 -11.99 8.14
CA GLY A 38 -8.30 -11.30 8.97
C GLY A 38 -8.16 -9.78 9.05
N THR A 39 -7.05 -9.21 8.59
CA THR A 39 -6.85 -7.74 8.50
C THR A 39 -7.09 -7.27 7.08
N ALA A 40 -7.85 -6.19 6.92
CA ALA A 40 -8.17 -5.64 5.61
C ALA A 40 -6.90 -5.15 4.88
N PRO A 41 -6.79 -5.33 3.55
CA PRO A 41 -5.72 -4.72 2.77
C PRO A 41 -5.70 -3.20 2.96
N ARG A 42 -4.51 -2.65 3.21
CA ARG A 42 -4.31 -1.22 3.46
C ARG A 42 -3.97 -0.50 2.17
N VAL A 43 -4.44 0.73 2.02
CA VAL A 43 -4.05 1.64 0.94
C VAL A 43 -2.83 2.41 1.42
N VAL A 44 -1.67 2.17 0.80
CA VAL A 44 -0.41 2.83 1.14
C VAL A 44 -0.17 4.08 0.30
N GLY A 45 -0.80 4.17 -0.87
CA GLY A 45 -0.67 5.34 -1.73
C GLY A 45 -1.41 5.22 -3.05
N TYR A 46 -1.09 6.15 -3.93
CA TYR A 46 -1.75 6.33 -5.21
C TYR A 46 -0.71 6.47 -6.30
N VAL A 47 -0.97 5.86 -7.45
CA VAL A 47 -0.21 6.14 -8.65
C VAL A 47 -0.87 7.30 -9.36
N ALA A 48 -0.11 8.36 -9.62
CA ALA A 48 -0.60 9.53 -10.33
C ALA A 48 0.24 9.78 -11.59
N THR A 49 -0.40 10.28 -12.64
CA THR A 49 0.32 10.84 -13.78
C THR A 49 0.61 12.31 -13.50
N SER A 50 1.89 12.69 -13.52
CA SER A 50 2.37 14.08 -13.42
C SER A 50 3.51 14.29 -14.41
N GLN A 51 3.55 15.42 -15.12
CA GLN A 51 4.60 15.75 -16.10
C GLN A 51 4.93 14.60 -17.09
N ARG A 52 3.91 13.89 -17.58
CA ARG A 52 4.03 12.72 -18.49
C ARG A 52 4.75 11.51 -17.90
N ARG A 53 4.85 11.42 -16.58
CA ARG A 53 5.41 10.27 -15.84
C ARG A 53 4.38 9.75 -14.86
N ARG A 54 4.46 8.45 -14.54
CA ARG A 54 3.73 7.85 -13.42
C ARG A 54 4.58 8.01 -12.19
N ILE A 55 4.01 8.51 -11.11
CA ILE A 55 4.67 8.78 -9.83
C ILE A 55 3.90 8.12 -8.70
N PHE A 56 4.58 7.80 -7.60
CA PHE A 56 3.94 7.33 -6.37
C PHE A 56 3.65 8.52 -5.45
N VAL A 57 2.45 8.55 -4.87
CA VAL A 57 2.09 9.51 -3.83
C VAL A 57 1.57 8.76 -2.62
N ASN A 58 2.30 8.84 -1.50
CA ASN A 58 1.90 8.18 -0.25
C ASN A 58 0.54 8.72 0.24
N ALA A 59 -0.31 7.85 0.79
CA ALA A 59 -1.65 8.21 1.22
C ALA A 59 -1.68 9.31 2.29
N SER A 60 -0.66 9.38 3.16
CA SER A 60 -0.52 10.40 4.22
C SER A 60 -0.28 11.81 3.67
N ARG A 61 0.24 11.94 2.43
CA ARG A 61 0.51 13.23 1.78
C ARG A 61 -0.76 13.95 1.36
N PHE A 62 -1.91 13.26 1.31
CA PHE A 62 -3.20 13.86 0.96
C PHE A 62 -3.86 14.53 2.17
N SER A 63 -4.35 15.76 1.97
CA SER A 63 -5.18 16.48 2.93
C SER A 63 -6.65 16.07 2.79
N THR A 64 -7.16 16.01 1.56
CA THR A 64 -8.52 15.55 1.24
C THR A 64 -8.53 14.72 -0.06
N ILE A 65 -9.47 13.79 -0.15
CA ILE A 65 -9.81 13.05 -1.37
C ILE A 65 -11.33 13.07 -1.50
N ASP A 66 -11.84 13.88 -2.41
CA ASP A 66 -13.27 14.12 -2.56
C ASP A 66 -13.66 14.26 -4.05
N GLY A 67 -14.85 14.82 -4.32
CA GLY A 67 -15.32 15.01 -5.69
C GLY A 67 -14.57 16.06 -6.50
N GLU A 68 -13.88 17.00 -5.85
CA GLU A 68 -13.09 18.05 -6.51
C GLU A 68 -11.72 17.53 -6.94
N GLY A 69 -11.13 16.64 -6.14
CA GLY A 69 -9.84 16.03 -6.45
C GLY A 69 -9.18 15.37 -5.24
N ALA A 70 -7.98 14.87 -5.48
CA ALA A 70 -7.08 14.40 -4.42
C ALA A 70 -6.06 15.52 -4.14
N ARG A 71 -6.26 16.26 -3.04
CA ARG A 71 -5.46 17.44 -2.69
C ARG A 71 -4.30 17.07 -1.77
N LEU A 72 -3.11 17.55 -2.09
CA LEU A 72 -1.92 17.36 -1.26
C LEU A 72 -1.91 18.29 -0.04
N ARG A 73 -1.17 17.92 1.00
CA ARG A 73 -0.91 18.76 2.18
C ARG A 73 0.16 19.82 1.93
N SER A 74 1.15 19.48 1.10
CA SER A 74 2.31 20.32 0.78
C SER A 74 2.52 20.40 -0.73
N TRP A 75 3.35 21.35 -1.16
CA TRP A 75 3.76 21.51 -2.56
C TRP A 75 4.82 20.49 -2.99
N ASP A 76 5.51 19.89 -2.03
CA ASP A 76 6.55 18.91 -2.28
C ASP A 76 5.94 17.57 -2.71
N VAL A 77 6.34 17.13 -3.90
CA VAL A 77 5.89 15.89 -4.55
C VAL A 77 7.10 15.24 -5.18
N ASP A 78 7.36 14.00 -4.78
CA ASP A 78 8.36 13.19 -5.42
C ASP A 78 7.93 12.85 -6.87
N LEU A 79 8.77 13.22 -7.84
CA LEU A 79 8.56 12.97 -9.26
C LEU A 79 9.35 11.76 -9.78
N HIS A 80 9.95 10.96 -8.90
CA HIS A 80 10.58 9.71 -9.29
C HIS A 80 9.57 8.79 -10.01
N PRO A 81 9.98 8.16 -11.13
CA PRO A 81 9.12 7.23 -11.83
C PRO A 81 8.66 6.09 -10.92
N PHE A 82 7.35 5.86 -10.89
CA PHE A 82 6.74 4.79 -10.13
C PHE A 82 7.30 3.43 -10.60
N LYS A 83 7.77 2.65 -9.62
CA LYS A 83 8.14 1.25 -9.77
C LYS A 83 7.29 0.44 -8.79
N PRO A 84 6.51 -0.55 -9.25
CA PRO A 84 5.76 -1.41 -8.35
C PRO A 84 6.74 -2.20 -7.48
N LYS A 85 6.48 -2.26 -6.17
CA LYS A 85 7.33 -3.00 -5.24
C LYS A 85 6.79 -4.41 -5.01
N PRO A 86 7.64 -5.41 -4.71
CA PRO A 86 7.18 -6.71 -4.28
C PRO A 86 6.22 -6.60 -3.08
N GLY A 87 5.12 -7.36 -3.11
CA GLY A 87 4.11 -7.32 -2.04
C GLY A 87 3.05 -6.22 -2.17
N GLU A 88 3.21 -5.28 -3.10
CA GLU A 88 2.17 -4.33 -3.47
C GLU A 88 1.26 -4.91 -4.56
N LEU A 89 -0.01 -4.49 -4.54
CA LEU A 89 -0.95 -4.72 -5.63
C LEU A 89 -1.52 -3.37 -6.08
N LEU A 90 -1.72 -3.22 -7.38
CA LEU A 90 -2.43 -2.10 -7.95
C LEU A 90 -3.91 -2.45 -8.11
N VAL A 91 -4.80 -1.65 -7.53
CA VAL A 91 -6.24 -1.94 -7.58
C VAL A 91 -6.75 -2.01 -9.01
N GLY A 92 -6.42 -1.02 -9.83
CA GLY A 92 -6.84 -0.92 -11.22
C GLY A 92 -6.25 -2.04 -12.09
N LYS A 93 -4.93 -2.24 -12.01
CA LYS A 93 -4.24 -3.23 -12.84
C LYS A 93 -4.44 -4.69 -12.37
N ASP A 94 -4.33 -4.94 -11.07
CA ASP A 94 -4.18 -6.29 -10.53
C ASP A 94 -5.47 -6.84 -9.90
N VAL A 95 -6.45 -5.98 -9.54
CA VAL A 95 -7.68 -6.42 -8.84
C VAL A 95 -8.95 -6.18 -9.66
N LEU A 96 -9.13 -4.99 -10.24
CA LEU A 96 -10.27 -4.72 -11.10
C LEU A 96 -10.25 -5.61 -12.34
N ASP A 97 -11.44 -5.90 -12.88
CA ASP A 97 -11.66 -6.79 -14.01
C ASP A 97 -11.18 -8.24 -13.83
N LYS A 98 -10.66 -8.61 -12.65
CA LYS A 98 -10.38 -10.02 -12.30
C LYS A 98 -11.66 -10.82 -12.16
N LYS A 99 -11.62 -12.07 -12.60
CA LYS A 99 -12.74 -13.01 -12.48
C LYS A 99 -12.73 -13.74 -11.16
N ILE A 100 -13.92 -13.90 -10.57
CA ILE A 100 -14.18 -14.73 -9.40
C ILE A 100 -15.36 -15.64 -9.75
N GLY A 101 -15.06 -16.90 -10.08
CA GLY A 101 -16.02 -17.79 -10.72
C GLY A 101 -16.48 -17.23 -12.08
N ASP A 102 -17.77 -16.98 -12.21
CA ASP A 102 -18.42 -16.38 -13.37
C ASP A 102 -18.76 -14.89 -13.18
N GLU A 103 -18.30 -14.29 -12.07
CA GLU A 103 -18.41 -12.86 -11.79
C GLU A 103 -17.08 -12.15 -12.07
N THR A 104 -17.12 -10.83 -12.15
CA THR A 104 -15.95 -9.97 -12.40
C THR A 104 -15.93 -8.80 -11.42
N VAL A 105 -14.76 -8.50 -10.88
CA VAL A 105 -14.55 -7.35 -9.98
C VAL A 105 -14.76 -6.07 -10.76
N SER A 106 -15.76 -5.30 -10.37
CA SER A 106 -16.17 -4.08 -11.07
C SER A 106 -15.86 -2.80 -10.30
N ASP A 107 -15.62 -2.89 -9.00
CA ASP A 107 -15.14 -1.79 -8.15
C ASP A 107 -14.71 -2.32 -6.78
N ILE A 108 -13.99 -1.48 -6.03
CA ILE A 108 -13.60 -1.72 -4.65
C ILE A 108 -14.03 -0.53 -3.81
N ALA A 109 -14.73 -0.78 -2.70
CA ALA A 109 -15.03 0.25 -1.72
C ALA A 109 -13.95 0.25 -0.63
N MET A 110 -13.42 1.42 -0.36
CA MET A 110 -12.44 1.70 0.69
C MET A 110 -13.12 2.51 1.79
N ARG A 111 -12.59 2.43 3.00
CA ARG A 111 -13.02 3.26 4.13
C ARG A 111 -11.81 3.85 4.84
N SER A 112 -12.02 5.02 5.42
CA SER A 112 -11.06 5.61 6.34
C SER A 112 -11.26 5.00 7.73
N THR A 113 -10.16 4.53 8.32
CA THR A 113 -10.07 3.94 9.65
C THR A 113 -9.02 4.71 10.46
N THR A 114 -9.22 4.80 11.77
CA THR A 114 -8.22 5.32 12.71
C THR A 114 -7.86 4.23 13.71
N ASP A 115 -6.57 4.07 14.00
CA ASP A 115 -6.08 3.23 15.10
C ASP A 115 -5.93 4.02 16.42
N GLY A 116 -6.36 5.28 16.44
CA GLY A 116 -6.23 6.19 17.58
C GLY A 116 -5.00 7.11 17.51
N ARG A 117 -4.03 6.82 16.63
CA ARG A 117 -2.87 7.69 16.36
C ARG A 117 -2.90 8.22 14.94
N THR A 118 -3.16 7.34 13.98
CA THR A 118 -3.07 7.63 12.55
C THR A 118 -4.36 7.25 11.85
N THR A 119 -4.79 8.09 10.91
CA THR A 119 -5.89 7.79 10.02
C THR A 119 -5.34 7.21 8.72
N TYR A 120 -5.82 6.04 8.33
CA TYR A 120 -5.41 5.34 7.12
C TYR A 120 -6.62 4.79 6.37
N TRP A 121 -6.41 4.42 5.11
CA TRP A 121 -7.45 3.84 4.27
C TRP A 121 -7.27 2.33 4.16
N GLU A 122 -8.37 1.61 4.22
CA GLU A 122 -8.39 0.15 4.06
C GLU A 122 -9.56 -0.29 3.17
N LEU A 123 -9.42 -1.49 2.60
CA LEU A 123 -10.48 -2.09 1.79
C LEU A 123 -11.64 -2.55 2.66
N ALA A 124 -12.86 -2.20 2.26
CA ALA A 124 -14.07 -2.55 2.98
C ALA A 124 -14.89 -3.60 2.22
N LYS A 125 -15.26 -3.30 0.96
CA LYS A 125 -16.15 -4.15 0.15
C LYS A 125 -15.60 -4.32 -1.26
N VAL A 126 -15.96 -5.43 -1.90
CA VAL A 126 -15.69 -5.68 -3.32
C VAL A 126 -17.02 -5.74 -4.07
N ARG A 127 -17.10 -5.01 -5.17
CA ARG A 127 -18.30 -4.98 -6.02
C ARG A 127 -18.12 -5.98 -7.16
N LEU A 128 -18.83 -7.09 -7.09
CA LEU A 128 -18.82 -8.12 -8.13
C LEU A 128 -19.98 -7.89 -9.10
N SER A 129 -19.68 -8.04 -10.39
CA SER A 129 -20.66 -7.93 -11.47
C SER A 129 -20.70 -9.21 -12.30
N ARG A 130 -21.89 -9.67 -12.64
CA ARG A 130 -22.12 -10.80 -13.52
C ARG A 130 -22.88 -10.34 -14.75
N ARG A 131 -22.31 -10.56 -15.93
CA ARG A 131 -22.99 -10.34 -17.20
C ARG A 131 -23.69 -11.63 -17.61
N SER A 132 -24.94 -11.53 -18.04
CA SER A 132 -25.71 -12.65 -18.57
C SER A 132 -26.11 -12.33 -20.00
N ALA A 133 -25.99 -13.31 -20.91
CA ALA A 133 -26.43 -13.14 -22.29
C ALA A 133 -27.96 -12.86 -22.40
N LEU A 134 -28.75 -13.28 -21.40
CA LEU A 134 -30.20 -13.11 -21.39
C LEU A 134 -30.68 -11.82 -20.71
N ARG A 135 -29.88 -11.19 -19.84
CA ARG A 135 -30.26 -9.94 -19.16
C ARG A 135 -29.51 -8.74 -19.75
N ARG A 136 -30.27 -7.72 -20.16
CA ARG A 136 -29.73 -6.43 -20.64
C ARG A 136 -28.88 -5.67 -19.60
N ARG A 137 -29.09 -5.91 -18.29
CA ARG A 137 -28.31 -5.27 -17.21
C ARG A 137 -27.55 -6.31 -16.39
N PRO A 138 -26.27 -6.07 -16.08
CA PRO A 138 -25.49 -6.96 -15.23
C PRO A 138 -26.09 -6.99 -13.82
N SER A 139 -26.08 -8.16 -13.18
CA SER A 139 -26.36 -8.25 -11.74
C SER A 139 -25.12 -7.82 -10.98
N VAL A 140 -25.31 -7.06 -9.91
CA VAL A 140 -24.23 -6.54 -9.08
C VAL A 140 -24.51 -6.93 -7.64
N ARG A 141 -23.47 -7.37 -6.94
CA ARG A 141 -23.51 -7.58 -5.49
C ARG A 141 -22.26 -7.03 -4.83
N LEU A 142 -22.40 -6.60 -3.59
CA LEU A 142 -21.31 -6.16 -2.73
C LEU A 142 -21.00 -7.29 -1.75
N VAL A 143 -19.73 -7.66 -1.67
CA VAL A 143 -19.22 -8.68 -0.73
C VAL A 143 -18.18 -8.06 0.17
N ASP A 144 -17.98 -8.63 1.35
CA ASP A 144 -16.82 -8.31 2.16
C ASP A 144 -15.53 -8.77 1.46
N TRP A 145 -14.44 -8.04 1.68
CA TRP A 145 -13.14 -8.40 1.12
C TRP A 145 -12.67 -9.80 1.58
N THR A 146 -13.11 -10.24 2.77
CA THR A 146 -12.84 -11.57 3.35
C THR A 146 -13.49 -12.71 2.59
N GLU A 147 -14.55 -12.45 1.82
CA GLU A 147 -15.22 -13.46 0.98
C GLU A 147 -14.43 -13.75 -0.31
N VAL A 148 -13.46 -12.89 -0.66
CA VAL A 148 -12.66 -12.97 -1.89
C VAL A 148 -11.15 -12.84 -1.61
N PRO A 149 -10.59 -13.65 -0.69
CA PRO A 149 -9.20 -13.51 -0.24
C PRO A 149 -8.17 -13.77 -1.35
N THR A 150 -8.54 -14.56 -2.37
CA THR A 150 -7.68 -14.87 -3.52
C THR A 150 -7.35 -13.66 -4.39
N LEU A 151 -8.15 -12.58 -4.33
CA LEU A 151 -7.86 -11.32 -5.03
C LEU A 151 -6.68 -10.56 -4.43
N PHE A 152 -6.39 -10.80 -3.16
CA PHE A 152 -5.42 -10.03 -2.39
C PHE A 152 -4.21 -10.88 -1.97
N GLY A 153 -4.07 -12.11 -2.47
CA GLY A 153 -2.86 -12.89 -2.25
C GLY A 153 -1.75 -12.45 -3.20
N THR A 154 -0.63 -11.95 -2.68
CA THR A 154 0.54 -11.55 -3.50
C THR A 154 1.41 -12.73 -3.95
N GLY A 155 1.10 -13.98 -3.54
CA GLY A 155 2.02 -15.12 -3.71
C GLY A 155 3.34 -14.99 -2.93
N ALA A 156 3.56 -13.84 -2.27
CA ALA A 156 4.73 -13.49 -1.49
C ALA A 156 4.27 -12.93 -0.13
N PRO A 157 3.90 -13.80 0.83
CA PRO A 157 3.30 -13.38 2.10
C PRO A 157 4.23 -12.46 2.89
N MET A 158 5.55 -12.69 2.83
CA MET A 158 6.55 -11.87 3.52
C MET A 158 6.66 -10.45 2.92
N ALA A 159 6.49 -10.31 1.61
CA ALA A 159 6.50 -8.99 0.98
C ALA A 159 5.24 -8.18 1.28
N ALA A 160 4.07 -8.85 1.34
CA ALA A 160 2.85 -8.21 1.82
C ALA A 160 2.99 -7.77 3.29
N GLU A 161 3.59 -8.61 4.12
CA GLU A 161 3.86 -8.30 5.52
C GLU A 161 4.80 -7.10 5.67
N ALA A 162 5.95 -7.11 4.98
CA ALA A 162 6.90 -5.99 4.95
C ALA A 162 6.22 -4.69 4.50
N ALA A 163 5.46 -4.74 3.41
CA ALA A 163 4.82 -3.56 2.87
C ALA A 163 3.70 -3.02 3.81
N SER A 164 3.05 -3.88 4.61
CA SER A 164 2.01 -3.46 5.57
C SER A 164 2.60 -2.69 6.76
N MET A 165 3.91 -2.87 6.99
CA MET A 165 4.68 -2.22 8.05
C MET A 165 5.24 -0.86 7.65
N ARG A 166 5.16 -0.46 6.37
CA ARG A 166 5.81 0.77 5.86
C ARG A 166 5.33 2.08 6.47
N ASP A 167 4.07 2.15 6.92
CA ASP A 167 3.52 3.35 7.56
C ASP A 167 3.53 3.28 9.10
N MET A 168 4.09 2.19 9.68
CA MET A 168 4.21 2.05 11.13
C MET A 168 5.51 2.71 11.63
N HIS A 169 5.52 3.10 12.91
CA HIS A 169 6.71 3.66 13.53
C HIS A 169 7.81 2.57 13.62
N PRO A 170 9.09 2.88 13.32
CA PRO A 170 10.18 1.90 13.36
C PRO A 170 10.23 1.07 14.64
N SER A 171 10.13 1.70 15.81
CA SER A 171 10.05 1.00 17.10
C SER A 171 8.86 0.02 17.25
N ASP A 172 7.68 0.34 16.72
CA ASP A 172 6.52 -0.56 16.72
C ASP A 172 6.79 -1.78 15.81
N VAL A 173 7.44 -1.55 14.66
CA VAL A 173 7.86 -2.62 13.74
C VAL A 173 8.89 -3.52 14.42
N ALA A 174 9.90 -2.95 15.09
CA ALA A 174 10.92 -3.69 15.83
C ALA A 174 10.29 -4.63 16.86
N ILE A 175 9.33 -4.15 17.67
CA ILE A 175 8.61 -5.00 18.63
C ILE A 175 7.96 -6.21 17.94
N ILE A 176 7.27 -6.00 16.81
CA ILE A 176 6.61 -7.08 16.07
C ILE A 176 7.64 -8.06 15.52
N VAL A 177 8.69 -7.57 14.85
CA VAL A 177 9.75 -8.39 14.25
C VAL A 177 10.44 -9.25 15.31
N ARG A 178 10.65 -8.72 16.52
CA ARG A 178 11.22 -9.45 17.66
C ARG A 178 10.37 -10.61 18.17
N THR A 179 9.09 -10.67 17.83
CA THR A 179 8.24 -11.82 18.16
C THR A 179 8.30 -12.94 17.12
N LEU A 180 8.85 -12.68 15.93
CA LEU A 180 8.90 -13.65 14.85
C LEU A 180 10.08 -14.63 15.02
N PRO A 181 9.98 -15.88 14.52
CA PRO A 181 11.12 -16.79 14.37
C PRO A 181 12.21 -16.21 13.45
N MET A 182 13.48 -16.52 13.73
CA MET A 182 14.64 -15.99 12.97
C MET A 182 14.50 -16.12 11.44
N GLY A 183 14.03 -17.27 10.95
CA GLY A 183 13.85 -17.47 9.50
C GLY A 183 12.83 -16.51 8.89
N GLN A 184 11.75 -16.19 9.60
CA GLN A 184 10.75 -15.23 9.14
C GLN A 184 11.27 -13.79 9.20
N ARG A 185 12.09 -13.46 10.21
CA ARG A 185 12.74 -12.13 10.27
C ARG A 185 13.63 -11.87 9.07
N LYS A 186 14.42 -12.87 8.66
CA LYS A 186 15.28 -12.77 7.48
C LYS A 186 14.47 -12.58 6.20
N GLN A 187 13.43 -13.40 6.00
CA GLN A 187 12.55 -13.26 4.83
C GLN A 187 11.80 -11.92 4.80
N LEU A 188 11.44 -11.39 5.97
CA LEU A 188 10.81 -10.09 6.09
C LEU A 188 11.79 -8.97 5.75
N ALA A 189 13.01 -9.00 6.30
CA ALA A 189 14.08 -8.05 5.98
C ALA A 189 14.41 -8.06 4.49
N GLU A 190 14.51 -9.24 3.87
CA GLU A 190 14.70 -9.39 2.43
C GLU A 190 13.57 -8.76 1.60
N ALA A 191 12.38 -8.58 2.17
CA ALA A 191 11.24 -8.02 1.47
C ALA A 191 10.99 -6.54 1.76
N MET A 192 11.71 -5.93 2.72
CA MET A 192 11.62 -4.50 3.05
C MET A 192 12.48 -3.66 2.10
N ASP A 193 12.09 -2.41 1.87
CA ASP A 193 12.95 -1.44 1.17
C ASP A 193 14.16 -1.08 2.05
N ASP A 194 15.27 -0.69 1.44
CA ASP A 194 16.54 -0.50 2.16
C ASP A 194 16.44 0.59 3.24
N ASP A 195 15.83 1.74 2.95
CA ASP A 195 15.57 2.81 3.93
C ASP A 195 14.76 2.30 5.13
N ARG A 196 13.73 1.47 4.89
CA ARG A 196 12.89 0.93 5.97
C ARG A 196 13.56 -0.18 6.75
N LEU A 197 14.48 -0.90 6.11
CA LEU A 197 15.29 -1.89 6.79
C LEU A 197 16.34 -1.21 7.69
N ALA A 198 16.94 -0.10 7.23
CA ALA A 198 17.82 0.74 8.05
C ALA A 198 17.12 1.22 9.32
N ASP A 199 15.97 1.91 9.19
CA ASP A 199 15.14 2.36 10.31
C ASP A 199 14.84 1.22 11.32
N LEU A 200 14.51 0.02 10.81
CA LEU A 200 14.21 -1.14 11.65
C LEU A 200 15.45 -1.63 12.39
N LEU A 201 16.60 -1.68 11.73
CA LEU A 201 17.85 -2.19 12.30
C LEU A 201 18.36 -1.31 13.43
N GLU A 202 18.18 0.01 13.34
CA GLU A 202 18.53 0.98 14.39
C GLU A 202 17.73 0.79 15.69
N GLU A 203 16.47 0.38 15.56
CA GLU A 203 15.58 0.15 16.69
C GLU A 203 15.78 -1.24 17.33
N LEU A 204 16.55 -2.12 16.70
CA LEU A 204 16.83 -3.46 17.18
C LEU A 204 18.11 -3.50 18.05
N PRO A 205 18.17 -4.37 19.08
CA PRO A 205 19.41 -4.60 19.79
C PRO A 205 20.51 -5.14 18.86
N GLU A 206 21.76 -4.73 19.05
CA GLU A 206 22.92 -5.11 18.19
C GLU A 206 22.99 -6.62 17.90
N ALA A 207 22.74 -7.46 18.91
CA ALA A 207 22.78 -8.92 18.76
C ALA A 207 21.68 -9.46 17.82
N GLU A 208 20.53 -8.78 17.73
CA GLU A 208 19.45 -9.12 16.80
C GLU A 208 19.69 -8.52 15.41
N GLN A 209 20.22 -7.29 15.35
CA GLN A 209 20.63 -6.61 14.12
C GLN A 209 21.65 -7.45 13.32
N LEU A 210 22.72 -7.90 13.98
CA LEU A 210 23.76 -8.75 13.38
C LEU A 210 23.19 -10.01 12.74
N ARG A 211 22.23 -10.66 13.41
CA ARG A 211 21.60 -11.89 12.90
C ARG A 211 20.78 -11.68 11.64
N ILE A 212 20.20 -10.50 11.46
CA ILE A 212 19.46 -10.13 10.24
C ILE A 212 20.45 -9.81 9.13
N ILE A 213 21.48 -9.00 9.43
CA ILE A 213 22.55 -8.62 8.50
C ILE A 213 23.26 -9.84 7.91
N GLU A 214 23.55 -10.86 8.71
CA GLU A 214 24.16 -12.12 8.24
C GLU A 214 23.35 -12.85 7.15
N GLY A 215 22.08 -12.51 6.95
CA GLY A 215 21.23 -13.07 5.90
C GLY A 215 21.19 -12.26 4.61
N LEU A 216 21.71 -11.02 4.60
CA LEU A 216 21.64 -10.13 3.44
C LEU A 216 22.80 -10.39 2.47
N ASP A 217 22.57 -10.15 1.18
CA ASP A 217 23.64 -10.09 0.20
C ASP A 217 24.50 -8.82 0.39
N LEU A 218 25.74 -8.87 -0.11
CA LEU A 218 26.72 -7.82 0.12
C LEU A 218 26.31 -6.47 -0.45
N ASP A 219 25.73 -6.45 -1.66
CA ASP A 219 25.33 -5.20 -2.32
C ASP A 219 24.24 -4.51 -1.50
N ARG A 220 23.26 -5.27 -1.04
CA ARG A 220 22.17 -4.76 -0.22
C ARG A 220 22.59 -4.35 1.17
N LEU A 221 23.52 -5.08 1.80
CA LEU A 221 24.10 -4.69 3.08
C LEU A 221 24.74 -3.31 2.98
N VAL A 222 25.51 -3.05 1.92
CA VAL A 222 26.13 -1.74 1.69
C VAL A 222 25.06 -0.66 1.56
N SER A 223 24.04 -0.87 0.74
CA SER A 223 22.95 0.12 0.58
C SER A 223 22.24 0.42 1.90
N VAL A 224 21.93 -0.58 2.71
CA VAL A 224 21.26 -0.38 4.00
C VAL A 224 22.15 0.36 5.00
N LEU A 225 23.45 0.04 5.06
CA LEU A 225 24.39 0.73 5.95
C LEU A 225 24.59 2.20 5.53
N ASP A 226 24.63 2.47 4.22
CA ASP A 226 24.73 3.84 3.70
C ASP A 226 23.50 4.68 4.12
N GLU A 227 22.29 4.10 4.10
CA GLU A 227 21.07 4.78 4.56
C GLU A 227 21.11 5.07 6.08
N MET A 228 21.66 4.14 6.90
CA MET A 228 21.82 4.35 8.36
C MET A 228 22.81 5.48 8.68
N GLU A 229 23.97 5.53 8.00
CA GLU A 229 24.96 6.59 8.24
C GLU A 229 24.46 7.99 7.84
N TYR A 230 23.50 8.06 6.92
CA TYR A 230 22.96 9.33 6.43
C TYR A 230 22.12 10.07 7.48
N ASP A 231 21.38 9.36 8.33
CA ASP A 231 20.51 9.98 9.36
C ASP A 231 21.31 10.49 10.58
N ASP A 232 22.44 9.85 10.90
CA ASP A 232 23.36 10.26 11.98
C ASP A 232 24.17 11.55 11.65
N LEU A 233 24.19 11.98 10.38
CA LEU A 233 24.93 13.15 9.91
C LEU A 233 24.07 14.42 9.75
N ALA A 234 22.79 14.39 10.13
CA ALA A 234 21.82 15.47 9.98
C ALA A 234 21.65 16.38 11.21
#